data_AF-A0A8K0GR38-F1
#
_entry.id   AF-A0A8K0GR38-F1
#
_cell.length_a   1.000
_cell.length_b   1.000
_cell.length_c   1.000
_cell.angle_alpha   90.00
_cell.angle_beta   90.00
_cell.angle_gamma   90.00
#
_symmetry.space_group_name_H-M   'P 1'
#
loop_
_entity.id
_entity.type
_entity.pdbx_description
1 polymer ?
#
loop_
_entity_poly.entity_id
_entity_poly.type
_entity_poly.pdbx_seq_one_letter_code
_entity_poly.pdbx_strand_id
1 'polypeptide(L)'
;MTSLAPWVPSMSSLFTTSTSSSSSNLFSRYQSTPPLPSSSSTSSSSSCFRVLCCSGPSSHSGYVGTDLKFVLHDALDASGIPTSHAREAREGFCSQIRKLSDIERKTSISINRCVDLGKTALYVAAEDDSLVSHSSVPLPVDAFIERLDDLSMGYCSHYNSSFRSSPENFLDSLETYLYHKKGFRRTRLRYQSEPRSLYLHSVLTHRSGSTAMLSLIYSEILKMLRLWGLVDFDVEIFVPHDVQSLPRGYHKQKAKESDHVHVMTSQTLLVEILRNLKDALWPFQHDYAGSLFLRAARAANCIDRSNIDEDSGFELASAKAAQHRLQRGVWTSVRFGDMRRALSACERLILLNTDAKELRDYSILLYLCGFYEQSLEFLKLYQDTKNPSEQQSVDALVNLEDDAVEKLMVRLNLISMEEGWSRPSFARNFLGNDSEPW
;
A
#
# COMPACT_ATOMS: atom_id res chain seq x y z
N MET A 1 17.07 30.48 49.77
CA MET A 1 17.47 29.44 48.81
C MET A 1 16.84 28.14 49.31
N THR A 2 15.59 27.80 48.93
CA THR A 2 15.21 26.99 47.74
C THR A 2 16.00 25.67 47.70
N SER A 3 15.45 24.45 47.73
CA SER A 3 14.23 23.87 47.15
C SER A 3 13.86 22.58 47.94
N LEU A 4 12.59 22.40 48.33
CA LEU A 4 11.56 21.58 47.68
C LEU A 4 11.90 20.08 47.52
N ALA A 5 11.25 19.28 48.37
CA ALA A 5 11.02 17.85 48.21
C ALA A 5 10.08 17.58 47.01
N PRO A 6 10.24 16.47 46.27
CA PRO A 6 9.22 16.00 45.36
C PRO A 6 8.22 15.08 46.09
N TRP A 7 6.98 15.54 46.10
CA TRP A 7 5.79 14.76 46.44
C TRP A 7 5.60 13.61 45.45
N VAL A 8 5.34 12.43 46.00
CA VAL A 8 4.65 11.32 45.36
C VAL A 8 3.16 11.45 45.70
N PRO A 9 2.24 11.42 44.71
CA PRO A 9 0.89 10.97 44.96
C PRO A 9 0.61 9.67 44.21
N SER A 10 0.43 8.63 45.03
CA SER A 10 -0.39 7.45 44.80
C SER A 10 -1.70 7.80 44.07
N MET A 11 -1.98 7.13 42.95
CA MET A 11 -3.35 6.92 42.49
C MET A 11 -3.73 5.46 42.67
N SER A 12 -4.54 5.26 43.69
CA SER A 12 -5.24 4.05 44.06
C SER A 12 -6.22 3.62 42.96
N SER A 13 -6.27 2.31 42.78
CA SER A 13 -7.29 1.55 42.08
C SER A 13 -8.69 1.86 42.61
N LEU A 14 -9.61 2.21 41.71
CA LEU A 14 -11.04 2.09 41.93
C LEU A 14 -11.64 1.26 40.79
N PHE A 15 -11.85 -0.01 41.09
CA PHE A 15 -12.78 -0.87 40.37
C PHE A 15 -14.19 -0.41 40.72
N THR A 16 -14.94 0.06 39.74
CA THR A 16 -16.39 0.24 39.85
C THR A 16 -17.07 -0.67 38.82
N THR A 17 -17.56 -1.78 39.33
CA THR A 17 -18.61 -2.60 38.73
C THR A 17 -19.90 -1.78 38.62
N SER A 18 -20.49 -1.69 37.43
CA SER A 18 -21.89 -1.31 37.27
C SER A 18 -22.64 -2.37 36.46
N THR A 19 -23.53 -3.04 37.18
CA THR A 19 -24.50 -4.02 36.70
C THR A 19 -25.62 -3.39 35.88
N SER A 20 -26.03 -4.17 34.88
CA SER A 20 -27.29 -4.17 34.12
C SER A 20 -28.51 -3.47 34.74
N SER A 21 -29.16 -2.65 33.93
CA SER A 21 -30.61 -2.42 34.03
C SER A 21 -31.24 -2.49 32.64
N SER A 22 -32.14 -3.45 32.51
CA SER A 22 -32.98 -3.78 31.38
C SER A 22 -34.03 -2.68 31.14
N SER A 23 -34.22 -2.28 29.90
CA SER A 23 -35.46 -1.61 29.46
C SER A 23 -35.92 -2.20 28.13
N SER A 24 -36.97 -2.99 28.24
CA SER A 24 -37.86 -3.41 27.16
C SER A 24 -38.53 -2.21 26.51
N ASN A 25 -38.64 -2.20 25.17
CA ASN A 25 -39.94 -2.15 24.50
C ASN A 25 -39.81 -2.22 22.96
N LEU A 26 -40.50 -3.23 22.41
CA LEU A 26 -41.35 -3.21 21.22
C LEU A 26 -40.80 -2.54 19.94
N PHE A 27 -40.50 -3.34 18.92
CA PHE A 27 -41.32 -3.38 17.69
C PHE A 27 -41.08 -4.70 16.95
N SER A 28 -42.18 -5.36 16.61
CA SER A 28 -42.24 -6.66 15.93
C SER A 28 -42.70 -6.47 14.48
N ARG A 29 -42.30 -7.43 13.62
CA ARG A 29 -42.72 -7.70 12.24
C ARG A 29 -42.15 -6.78 11.16
N TYR A 30 -41.23 -7.34 10.37
CA TYR A 30 -41.46 -7.66 8.96
C TYR A 30 -40.50 -8.80 8.56
N GLN A 31 -40.99 -10.04 8.61
CA GLN A 31 -40.39 -11.18 7.91
C GLN A 31 -41.22 -11.38 6.64
N SER A 32 -40.59 -11.20 5.49
CA SER A 32 -41.18 -11.54 4.18
C SER A 32 -40.16 -12.37 3.42
N THR A 33 -40.31 -13.69 3.51
CA THR A 33 -39.64 -14.67 2.65
C THR A 33 -40.29 -14.67 1.25
N PRO A 34 -39.53 -14.67 0.15
CA PRO A 34 -40.11 -14.88 -1.19
C PRO A 34 -40.33 -16.39 -1.47
N PRO A 35 -41.39 -16.76 -2.22
CA PRO A 35 -41.73 -18.16 -2.48
C PRO A 35 -40.93 -18.75 -3.67
N LEU A 36 -40.72 -20.08 -3.65
CA LEU A 36 -40.19 -20.85 -4.79
C LEU A 36 -41.17 -20.85 -5.99
N PRO A 37 -40.68 -20.84 -7.24
CA PRO A 37 -41.54 -20.88 -8.42
C PRO A 37 -41.86 -22.32 -8.87
N SER A 38 -43.15 -22.58 -9.10
CA SER A 38 -43.68 -23.70 -9.86
C SER A 38 -43.66 -23.42 -11.36
N SER A 39 -43.37 -24.44 -12.14
CA SER A 39 -43.27 -24.49 -13.60
C SER A 39 -44.61 -24.29 -14.33
N SER A 40 -44.64 -23.39 -15.32
CA SER A 40 -45.42 -23.57 -16.55
C SER A 40 -44.94 -22.62 -17.64
N SER A 41 -44.65 -23.21 -18.80
CA SER A 41 -44.20 -22.62 -20.05
C SER A 41 -45.30 -21.83 -20.77
N THR A 42 -44.98 -20.62 -21.26
CA THR A 42 -45.40 -20.17 -22.59
C THR A 42 -44.50 -19.04 -23.09
N SER A 43 -44.10 -19.18 -24.34
CA SER A 43 -43.14 -18.42 -25.13
C SER A 43 -43.72 -17.14 -25.73
N SER A 44 -42.97 -16.03 -25.66
CA SER A 44 -42.95 -15.03 -26.73
C SER A 44 -41.69 -14.17 -26.65
N SER A 45 -40.97 -14.13 -27.77
CA SER A 45 -39.70 -13.50 -28.07
C SER A 45 -39.71 -11.96 -27.98
N SER A 46 -38.68 -11.37 -27.36
CA SER A 46 -38.08 -10.13 -27.87
C SER A 46 -36.58 -10.14 -27.63
N SER A 47 -35.84 -9.85 -28.70
CA SER A 47 -34.39 -9.86 -28.79
C SER A 47 -33.78 -8.65 -28.06
N CYS A 48 -32.80 -8.90 -27.19
CA CYS A 48 -31.81 -7.88 -26.83
C CYS A 48 -30.41 -8.51 -26.85
N PHE A 49 -29.54 -7.87 -27.61
CA PHE A 49 -28.22 -8.31 -28.02
C PHE A 49 -27.31 -8.67 -26.83
N ARG A 50 -26.87 -9.94 -26.76
CA ARG A 50 -25.66 -10.31 -26.00
C ARG A 50 -24.46 -10.14 -26.91
N VAL A 51 -23.68 -9.09 -26.69
CA VAL A 51 -22.33 -8.99 -27.24
C VAL A 51 -21.44 -9.89 -26.38
N LEU A 52 -21.14 -11.08 -26.88
CA LEU A 52 -20.04 -11.92 -26.40
C LEU A 52 -18.77 -11.39 -27.04
N CYS A 53 -17.99 -10.58 -26.30
CA CYS A 53 -16.64 -10.26 -26.71
C CYS A 53 -15.75 -11.48 -26.43
N CYS A 54 -15.48 -12.27 -27.47
CA CYS A 54 -14.36 -13.20 -27.49
C CYS A 54 -13.07 -12.37 -27.40
N SER A 55 -12.38 -12.43 -26.27
CA SER A 55 -11.05 -11.82 -26.10
C SER A 55 -10.04 -12.56 -26.97
N GLY A 56 -9.69 -11.96 -28.11
CA GLY A 56 -8.46 -12.33 -28.83
C GLY A 56 -7.22 -11.90 -28.03
N PRO A 57 -6.06 -12.54 -28.26
CA PRO A 57 -4.84 -12.21 -27.54
C PRO A 57 -4.36 -10.82 -27.98
N SER A 58 -4.48 -9.84 -27.08
CA SER A 58 -3.95 -8.50 -27.27
C SER A 58 -2.42 -8.56 -27.21
N SER A 59 -1.79 -8.32 -28.35
CA SER A 59 -0.35 -8.16 -28.52
C SER A 59 0.11 -6.83 -27.91
N HIS A 60 0.37 -6.83 -26.60
CA HIS A 60 1.27 -5.88 -25.97
C HIS A 60 2.39 -6.66 -25.29
N SER A 61 3.63 -6.35 -25.68
CA SER A 61 4.86 -6.81 -25.05
C SER A 61 4.97 -6.20 -23.65
N GLY A 62 4.18 -6.70 -22.70
CA GLY A 62 4.24 -6.36 -21.29
C GLY A 62 4.06 -7.64 -20.50
N TYR A 63 5.13 -8.07 -19.82
CA TYR A 63 5.13 -9.25 -18.97
C TYR A 63 3.87 -9.30 -18.11
N VAL A 64 2.97 -10.24 -18.41
CA VAL A 64 1.91 -10.62 -17.48
C VAL A 64 2.65 -11.17 -16.25
N GLY A 65 2.45 -10.56 -15.08
CA GLY A 65 3.18 -10.79 -13.83
C GLY A 65 3.04 -12.20 -13.21
N THR A 66 2.89 -13.23 -14.02
CA THR A 66 2.79 -14.64 -13.64
C THR A 66 4.14 -15.37 -13.61
N ASP A 67 5.21 -14.79 -14.18
CA ASP A 67 6.52 -15.46 -14.29
C ASP A 67 7.62 -14.86 -13.41
N LEU A 68 7.35 -13.74 -12.72
CA LEU A 68 8.31 -13.14 -11.79
C LEU A 68 8.31 -13.91 -10.46
N LYS A 69 9.45 -14.51 -10.13
CA LYS A 69 9.64 -15.23 -8.86
C LYS A 69 10.18 -14.31 -7.78
N PHE A 70 9.29 -13.87 -6.89
CA PHE A 70 9.67 -13.11 -5.71
C PHE A 70 10.20 -14.01 -4.60
N VAL A 71 11.22 -13.54 -3.86
CA VAL A 71 11.93 -14.37 -2.87
C VAL A 71 11.51 -14.13 -1.42
N LEU A 72 10.79 -13.04 -1.12
CA LEU A 72 10.54 -12.62 0.26
C LEU A 72 9.89 -13.73 1.10
N HIS A 73 8.76 -14.27 0.65
CA HIS A 73 8.04 -15.29 1.42
C HIS A 73 8.83 -16.60 1.53
N ASP A 74 9.46 -17.04 0.44
CA ASP A 74 10.26 -18.27 0.42
C ASP A 74 11.45 -18.19 1.38
N ALA A 75 12.13 -17.03 1.42
CA ALA A 75 13.24 -16.77 2.32
C ALA A 75 12.80 -16.76 3.80
N LEU A 76 11.63 -16.20 4.09
CA LEU A 76 11.08 -16.16 5.44
C LEU A 76 10.66 -17.55 5.93
N ASP A 77 9.95 -18.33 5.10
CA ASP A 77 9.59 -19.72 5.42
C ASP A 77 10.84 -20.58 5.66
N ALA A 78 11.86 -20.45 4.81
CA ALA A 78 13.14 -21.16 4.96
C ALA A 78 13.88 -20.79 6.26
N SER A 79 13.63 -19.58 6.77
CA SER A 79 14.17 -19.09 8.05
C SER A 79 13.30 -19.48 9.26
N GLY A 80 12.28 -20.32 9.05
CA GLY A 80 11.37 -20.79 10.11
C GLY A 80 10.29 -19.79 10.51
N ILE A 81 10.07 -18.73 9.73
CA ILE A 81 9.01 -17.75 9.97
C ILE A 81 7.80 -18.13 9.13
N PRO A 82 6.65 -18.44 9.73
CA PRO A 82 5.49 -18.87 8.97
C PRO A 82 4.97 -17.71 8.10
N THR A 83 4.85 -17.94 6.79
CA THR A 83 4.31 -16.94 5.85
C THR A 83 2.94 -17.29 5.28
N SER A 84 2.25 -18.30 5.82
CA SER A 84 0.95 -18.75 5.29
C SER A 84 -0.06 -17.59 5.13
N HIS A 85 -0.20 -16.75 6.16
CA HIS A 85 -1.12 -15.61 6.15
C HIS A 85 -0.65 -14.49 5.22
N ALA A 86 0.66 -14.24 5.14
CA ALA A 86 1.23 -13.28 4.20
C ALA A 86 1.01 -13.71 2.73
N ARG A 87 1.19 -15.01 2.44
CA ARG A 87 0.94 -15.58 1.10
C ARG A 87 -0.53 -15.50 0.72
N GLU A 88 -1.44 -15.86 1.63
CA GLU A 88 -2.89 -15.74 1.41
C GLU A 88 -3.29 -14.28 1.13
N ALA A 89 -2.76 -13.33 1.91
CA ALA A 89 -2.99 -11.91 1.68
C ALA A 89 -2.43 -11.44 0.32
N ARG A 90 -1.23 -11.90 -0.07
CA ARG A 90 -0.64 -11.61 -1.38
C ARG A 90 -1.47 -12.19 -2.51
N GLU A 91 -2.00 -13.40 -2.38
CA GLU A 91 -2.91 -14.01 -3.36
C GLU A 91 -4.21 -13.20 -3.47
N GLY A 92 -4.75 -12.74 -2.35
CA GLY A 92 -5.89 -11.83 -2.29
C GLY A 92 -5.63 -10.52 -3.05
N PHE A 93 -4.49 -9.88 -2.82
CA PHE A 93 -4.04 -8.70 -3.56
C PHE A 93 -3.93 -9.00 -5.07
N CYS A 94 -3.24 -10.08 -5.44
CA CYS A 94 -3.09 -10.54 -6.81
C CYS A 94 -4.43 -10.80 -7.50
N SER A 95 -5.41 -11.35 -6.79
CA SER A 95 -6.75 -11.61 -7.31
C SER A 95 -7.50 -10.34 -7.70
N GLN A 96 -7.27 -9.23 -6.99
CA GLN A 96 -7.90 -7.95 -7.28
C GLN A 96 -7.19 -7.22 -8.41
N ILE A 97 -5.86 -7.17 -8.41
CA ILE A 97 -5.11 -6.49 -9.47
C ILE A 97 -5.26 -7.18 -10.83
N ARG A 98 -5.52 -8.50 -10.88
CA ARG A 98 -5.85 -9.21 -12.13
C ARG A 98 -7.12 -8.68 -12.81
N LYS A 99 -7.99 -8.00 -12.07
CA LYS A 99 -9.20 -7.35 -12.60
C LYS A 99 -8.94 -5.93 -13.13
N LEU A 100 -7.71 -5.40 -13.01
CA LEU A 100 -7.31 -4.11 -13.59
C LEU A 100 -6.97 -4.25 -15.08
N SER A 101 -7.99 -4.19 -15.96
CA SER A 101 -7.74 -4.00 -17.39
C SER A 101 -7.27 -2.56 -17.69
N ASP A 102 -6.82 -2.30 -18.92
CA ASP A 102 -6.36 -0.98 -19.36
C ASP A 102 -7.39 0.13 -19.13
N ILE A 103 -8.68 -0.21 -19.16
CA ILE A 103 -9.78 0.72 -18.89
C ILE A 103 -9.87 1.02 -17.39
N GLU A 104 -9.95 -0.01 -16.54
CA GLU A 104 -10.06 0.13 -15.09
C GLU A 104 -8.85 0.88 -14.51
N ARG A 105 -7.66 0.66 -15.04
CA ARG A 105 -6.42 1.36 -14.66
C ARG A 105 -6.56 2.87 -14.78
N LYS A 106 -7.21 3.34 -15.84
CA LYS A 106 -7.46 4.76 -16.13
C LYS A 106 -8.78 5.27 -15.57
N THR A 107 -9.62 4.38 -15.02
CA THR A 107 -10.92 4.73 -14.47
C THR A 107 -10.75 5.38 -13.10
N SER A 108 -11.50 6.47 -12.88
CA SER A 108 -11.58 7.17 -11.60
C SER A 108 -11.97 6.23 -10.45
N ILE A 109 -11.39 6.49 -9.27
CA ILE A 109 -11.60 5.69 -8.07
C ILE A 109 -13.07 5.62 -7.62
N SER A 110 -13.89 6.62 -7.93
CA SER A 110 -15.33 6.68 -7.59
C SER A 110 -16.22 5.94 -8.59
N ILE A 111 -15.69 5.61 -9.77
CA ILE A 111 -16.45 5.00 -10.89
C ILE A 111 -16.05 3.54 -11.10
N ASN A 112 -14.87 3.12 -10.65
CA ASN A 112 -14.42 1.73 -10.75
C ASN A 112 -15.45 0.75 -10.17
N ARG A 113 -15.79 -0.29 -10.95
CA ARG A 113 -16.72 -1.37 -10.56
C ARG A 113 -16.06 -2.75 -10.44
N CYS A 114 -14.94 -2.99 -11.11
CA CYS A 114 -14.37 -4.33 -11.25
C CYS A 114 -13.40 -4.67 -10.11
N VAL A 115 -12.73 -3.65 -9.56
CA VAL A 115 -11.68 -3.82 -8.54
C VAL A 115 -12.20 -3.27 -7.22
N ASP A 116 -12.14 -4.13 -6.21
CA ASP A 116 -12.42 -3.73 -4.84
C ASP A 116 -11.16 -3.09 -4.24
N LEU A 117 -11.08 -1.76 -4.33
CA LEU A 117 -9.91 -1.00 -3.87
C LEU A 117 -9.78 -1.05 -2.34
N GLY A 118 -10.91 -1.07 -1.62
CA GLY A 118 -10.94 -1.24 -0.17
C GLY A 118 -10.34 -2.57 0.26
N LYS A 119 -10.79 -3.67 -0.36
CA LYS A 119 -10.26 -5.02 -0.12
C LYS A 119 -8.81 -5.16 -0.55
N THR A 120 -8.43 -4.55 -1.66
CA THR A 120 -7.03 -4.51 -2.13
C THR A 120 -6.11 -3.85 -1.10
N ALA A 121 -6.51 -2.71 -0.54
CA ALA A 121 -5.74 -2.02 0.50
C ALA A 121 -5.70 -2.79 1.83
N LEU A 122 -6.75 -3.56 2.16
CA LEU A 122 -6.74 -4.44 3.33
C LEU A 122 -5.85 -5.67 3.14
N TYR A 123 -5.77 -6.24 1.95
CA TYR A 123 -4.82 -7.32 1.66
C TYR A 123 -3.37 -6.84 1.79
N VAL A 124 -3.06 -5.63 1.32
CA VAL A 124 -1.76 -4.97 1.60
C VAL A 124 -1.47 -4.92 3.10
N ALA A 125 -2.46 -4.49 3.89
CA ALA A 125 -2.28 -4.41 5.34
C ALA A 125 -2.17 -5.78 6.02
N ALA A 126 -2.91 -6.79 5.54
CA ALA A 126 -2.90 -8.14 6.08
C ALA A 126 -1.54 -8.83 5.84
N GLU A 127 -0.97 -8.63 4.64
CA GLU A 127 0.36 -9.12 4.32
C GLU A 127 1.41 -8.46 5.22
N ASP A 128 1.43 -7.12 5.26
CA ASP A 128 2.41 -6.38 6.06
C ASP A 128 2.28 -6.61 7.56
N ASP A 129 1.05 -6.85 8.06
CA ASP A 129 0.84 -7.29 9.44
C ASP A 129 1.45 -8.67 9.66
N SER A 130 1.14 -9.65 8.81
CA SER A 130 1.69 -11.01 8.93
C SER A 130 3.21 -11.07 8.76
N LEU A 131 3.83 -10.15 8.02
CA LEU A 131 5.29 -10.10 7.84
C LEU A 131 6.04 -9.66 9.11
N VAL A 132 5.35 -8.96 10.02
CA VAL A 132 5.93 -8.34 11.22
C VAL A 132 5.33 -8.88 12.52
N SER A 133 4.07 -9.27 12.52
CA SER A 133 3.39 -9.82 13.68
C SER A 133 3.73 -11.31 13.80
N HIS A 134 4.03 -11.75 15.02
CA HIS A 134 4.07 -13.18 15.35
C HIS A 134 2.68 -13.72 15.70
N SER A 135 1.63 -13.03 15.23
CA SER A 135 0.24 -13.43 15.48
C SER A 135 -0.05 -14.73 14.72
N SER A 136 -0.65 -15.69 15.41
CA SER A 136 -1.23 -16.88 14.75
C SER A 136 -2.53 -16.56 14.01
N VAL A 137 -3.11 -15.39 14.25
CA VAL A 137 -4.40 -14.96 13.70
C VAL A 137 -4.17 -13.91 12.60
N PRO A 138 -4.72 -14.10 11.39
CA PRO A 138 -4.60 -13.15 10.31
C PRO A 138 -5.43 -11.88 10.57
N LEU A 139 -5.06 -10.78 9.91
CA LEU A 139 -5.88 -9.56 9.90
C LEU A 139 -7.27 -9.90 9.32
N PRO A 140 -8.38 -9.59 10.01
CA PRO A 140 -9.72 -9.97 9.56
C PRO A 140 -10.21 -9.03 8.45
N VAL A 141 -9.77 -9.28 7.21
CA VAL A 141 -10.08 -8.43 6.04
C VAL A 141 -11.58 -8.21 5.90
N ASP A 142 -12.40 -9.26 5.93
CA ASP A 142 -13.84 -9.14 5.70
C ASP A 142 -14.54 -8.32 6.81
N ALA A 143 -14.09 -8.41 8.08
CA ALA A 143 -14.63 -7.59 9.16
C ALA A 143 -14.34 -6.08 8.95
N PHE A 144 -13.22 -5.73 8.32
CA PHE A 144 -12.93 -4.33 7.97
C PHE A 144 -13.69 -3.86 6.72
N ILE A 145 -14.08 -4.76 5.82
CA ILE A 145 -15.02 -4.47 4.73
C ILE A 145 -16.41 -4.19 5.29
N GLU A 146 -16.93 -5.03 6.18
CA GLU A 146 -18.20 -4.78 6.88
C GLU A 146 -18.19 -3.42 7.59
N ARG A 147 -17.04 -3.01 8.14
CA ARG A 147 -16.89 -1.70 8.76
C ARG A 147 -16.97 -0.52 7.78
N LEU A 148 -16.58 -0.70 6.52
CA LEU A 148 -16.80 0.29 5.45
C LEU A 148 -18.28 0.33 5.06
N ASP A 149 -18.93 -0.81 5.00
CA ASP A 149 -20.37 -0.91 4.71
C ASP A 149 -21.19 -0.24 5.82
N ASP A 150 -20.86 -0.49 7.09
CA ASP A 150 -21.44 0.17 8.26
C ASP A 150 -21.23 1.69 8.22
N LEU A 151 -20.06 2.13 7.74
CA LEU A 151 -19.79 3.56 7.58
C LEU A 151 -20.72 4.18 6.53
N SER A 152 -21.01 3.46 5.46
CA SER A 152 -21.93 3.88 4.39
C SER A 152 -23.39 3.84 4.86
N MET A 153 -23.82 2.77 5.53
CA MET A 153 -25.15 2.66 6.14
C MET A 153 -25.38 3.73 7.20
N GLY A 154 -24.35 4.05 7.98
CA GLY A 154 -24.38 5.13 8.95
C GLY A 154 -24.65 6.50 8.31
N TYR A 155 -24.19 6.75 7.08
CA TYR A 155 -24.53 7.98 6.36
C TYR A 155 -26.02 8.01 6.02
N CYS A 156 -26.54 6.95 5.40
CA CYS A 156 -27.95 6.83 5.02
C CYS A 156 -28.88 7.11 6.20
N SER A 157 -28.63 6.48 7.35
CA SER A 157 -29.50 6.61 8.54
C SER A 157 -29.69 8.05 9.03
N HIS A 158 -28.73 8.94 8.78
CA HIS A 158 -28.73 10.29 9.32
C HIS A 158 -28.91 11.39 8.26
N TYR A 159 -28.67 11.08 6.98
CA TYR A 159 -28.65 12.05 5.89
C TYR A 159 -29.60 11.68 4.75
N ASN A 160 -30.64 10.88 4.98
CA ASN A 160 -31.61 10.49 3.95
C ASN A 160 -32.22 11.65 3.13
N SER A 161 -32.31 12.85 3.69
CA SER A 161 -32.81 14.03 2.98
C SER A 161 -31.83 14.57 1.92
N SER A 162 -30.52 14.32 2.07
CA SER A 162 -29.49 14.80 1.14
C SER A 162 -29.61 14.15 -0.24
N PHE A 163 -30.10 12.90 -0.32
CA PHE A 163 -30.29 12.20 -1.60
C PHE A 163 -31.30 12.87 -2.53
N ARG A 164 -32.19 13.72 -1.99
CA ARG A 164 -33.15 14.51 -2.77
C ARG A 164 -32.69 15.94 -3.04
N SER A 165 -31.50 16.30 -2.55
CA SER A 165 -30.92 17.63 -2.71
C SER A 165 -30.09 17.71 -4.00
N SER A 166 -29.57 18.90 -4.32
CA SER A 166 -28.65 19.05 -5.45
C SER A 166 -27.38 18.22 -5.22
N PRO A 167 -26.67 17.80 -6.29
CA PRO A 167 -25.40 17.09 -6.17
C PRO A 167 -24.40 17.76 -5.23
N GLU A 168 -24.34 19.09 -5.22
CA GLU A 168 -23.42 19.85 -4.36
C GLU A 168 -23.80 19.75 -2.88
N ASN A 169 -25.09 19.88 -2.57
CA ASN A 169 -25.57 19.77 -1.19
C ASN A 169 -25.42 18.34 -0.66
N PHE A 170 -25.60 17.34 -1.53
CA PHE A 170 -25.31 15.96 -1.22
C PHE A 170 -23.82 15.78 -0.85
N LEU A 171 -22.90 16.25 -1.69
CA LEU A 171 -21.46 16.10 -1.47
C LEU A 171 -20.98 16.87 -0.23
N ASP A 172 -21.49 18.07 0.02
CA ASP A 172 -21.20 18.85 1.24
C ASP A 172 -21.70 18.13 2.51
N SER A 173 -22.87 17.50 2.43
CA SER A 173 -23.39 16.69 3.55
C SER A 173 -22.54 15.44 3.81
N LEU A 174 -22.00 14.82 2.75
CA LEU A 174 -21.09 13.66 2.86
C LEU A 174 -19.75 14.06 3.47
N GLU A 175 -19.19 15.21 3.07
CA GLU A 175 -17.98 15.78 3.68
C GLU A 175 -18.21 16.12 5.16
N THR A 176 -19.36 16.72 5.49
CA THR A 176 -19.77 17.00 6.87
C THR A 176 -19.87 15.72 7.68
N TYR A 177 -20.48 14.67 7.12
CA TYR A 177 -20.56 13.37 7.77
C TYR A 177 -19.17 12.76 8.02
N LEU A 178 -18.33 12.69 7.00
CA LEU A 178 -17.05 11.99 7.07
C LEU A 178 -16.06 12.71 7.99
N TYR A 179 -15.89 14.02 7.78
CA TYR A 179 -14.82 14.78 8.44
C TYR A 179 -15.25 15.38 9.77
N HIS A 180 -16.50 15.84 9.90
CA HIS A 180 -16.97 16.45 11.14
C HIS A 180 -17.65 15.43 12.05
N LYS A 181 -18.63 14.67 11.55
CA LYS A 181 -19.40 13.73 12.41
C LYS A 181 -18.61 12.46 12.75
N LYS A 182 -17.92 11.86 11.77
CA LYS A 182 -17.07 10.67 11.99
C LYS A 182 -15.63 11.01 12.37
N GLY A 183 -15.24 12.28 12.27
CA GLY A 183 -13.96 12.77 12.76
C GLY A 183 -12.74 12.29 11.98
N PHE A 184 -12.94 11.85 10.72
CA PHE A 184 -11.81 11.52 9.86
C PHE A 184 -10.98 12.77 9.57
N ARG A 185 -9.67 12.65 9.74
CA ARG A 185 -8.73 13.75 9.53
C ARG A 185 -7.47 13.26 8.87
N ARG A 186 -6.78 14.19 8.21
CA ARG A 186 -5.45 13.92 7.67
C ARG A 186 -4.42 13.87 8.78
N THR A 187 -3.52 12.90 8.70
CA THR A 187 -2.39 12.80 9.62
C THR A 187 -1.45 13.98 9.37
N ARG A 188 -1.09 14.70 10.44
CA ARG A 188 -0.17 15.83 10.36
C ARG A 188 1.24 15.28 10.09
N LEU A 189 1.92 15.80 9.07
CA LEU A 189 3.35 15.56 8.87
C LEU A 189 4.10 16.08 10.11
N ARG A 190 4.48 15.19 11.03
CA ARG A 190 5.49 15.49 12.05
C ARG A 190 6.69 14.61 11.77
N TYR A 191 7.63 15.13 10.98
CA TYR A 191 8.99 14.64 10.69
C TYR A 191 9.23 13.16 10.36
N GLN A 192 8.29 12.24 10.58
CA GLN A 192 8.30 10.82 10.24
C GLN A 192 6.83 10.37 10.19
N SER A 193 6.31 9.99 9.03
CA SER A 193 4.92 9.56 8.87
C SER A 193 4.64 8.34 9.75
N GLU A 194 3.68 8.44 10.68
CA GLU A 194 3.23 7.28 11.46
C GLU A 194 2.61 6.25 10.48
N PRO A 195 3.20 5.06 10.28
CA PRO A 195 2.76 4.17 9.20
C PRO A 195 1.35 3.61 9.43
N ARG A 196 0.83 3.68 10.66
CA ARG A 196 -0.57 3.36 10.94
C ARG A 196 -1.53 4.19 10.09
N SER A 197 -1.17 5.42 9.75
CA SER A 197 -1.98 6.28 8.90
C SER A 197 -2.02 5.86 7.43
N LEU A 198 -1.18 4.90 7.04
CA LEU A 198 -1.05 4.40 5.67
C LEU A 198 -1.82 3.10 5.44
N TYR A 199 -2.33 2.47 6.50
CA TYR A 199 -3.09 1.23 6.42
C TYR A 199 -4.58 1.44 6.70
N LEU A 200 -5.43 0.94 5.80
CA LEU A 200 -6.88 1.17 5.86
C LEU A 200 -7.51 0.75 7.19
N HIS A 201 -7.18 -0.44 7.70
CA HIS A 201 -7.70 -0.96 8.98
C HIS A 201 -7.41 -0.02 10.16
N SER A 202 -6.22 0.59 10.16
CA SER A 202 -5.77 1.53 11.18
C SER A 202 -6.47 2.87 11.02
N VAL A 203 -6.64 3.37 9.79
CA VAL A 203 -7.38 4.62 9.51
C VAL A 203 -8.86 4.50 9.90
N LEU A 204 -9.52 3.37 9.62
CA LEU A 204 -10.90 3.12 10.01
C LEU A 204 -11.10 3.12 11.54
N THR A 205 -10.07 2.75 12.28
CA THR A 205 -10.09 2.70 13.75
C THR A 205 -9.76 4.07 14.36
N HIS A 206 -8.64 4.67 13.95
CA HIS A 206 -8.10 5.90 14.55
C HIS A 206 -8.62 7.19 13.93
N ARG A 207 -9.33 7.09 12.79
CA ARG A 207 -9.87 8.21 12.02
C ARG A 207 -8.78 9.20 11.58
N SER A 208 -7.54 8.75 11.43
CA SER A 208 -6.39 9.56 10.99
C SER A 208 -5.66 8.82 9.88
N GLY A 209 -5.58 9.40 8.68
CA GLY A 209 -5.05 8.74 7.49
C GLY A 209 -4.27 9.66 6.56
N SER A 210 -3.56 9.06 5.60
CA SER A 210 -3.00 9.78 4.44
C SER A 210 -4.11 10.24 3.49
N THR A 211 -3.80 11.15 2.57
CA THR A 211 -4.75 11.58 1.55
C THR A 211 -5.26 10.41 0.73
N ALA A 212 -4.39 9.47 0.34
CA ALA A 212 -4.77 8.28 -0.41
C ALA A 212 -5.77 7.40 0.35
N MET A 213 -5.54 7.16 1.64
CA MET A 213 -6.47 6.39 2.48
C MET A 213 -7.82 7.10 2.67
N LEU A 214 -7.82 8.41 2.85
CA LEU A 214 -9.05 9.19 2.98
C LEU A 214 -9.83 9.23 1.65
N SER A 215 -9.15 9.38 0.51
CA SER A 215 -9.76 9.31 -0.82
C SER A 215 -10.37 7.94 -1.08
N LEU A 216 -9.70 6.87 -0.64
CA LEU A 216 -10.23 5.51 -0.72
C LEU A 216 -11.50 5.35 0.12
N ILE A 217 -11.52 5.80 1.37
CA ILE A 217 -12.72 5.71 2.21
C ILE A 217 -13.88 6.51 1.58
N TYR A 218 -13.58 7.71 1.07
CA TYR A 218 -14.58 8.54 0.38
C TYR A 218 -15.15 7.80 -0.85
N SER A 219 -14.30 7.20 -1.68
CA SER A 219 -14.73 6.49 -2.88
C SER A 219 -15.54 5.24 -2.56
N GLU A 220 -15.19 4.47 -1.52
CA GLU A 220 -15.93 3.28 -1.13
C GLU A 220 -17.34 3.62 -0.63
N ILE A 221 -17.51 4.73 0.11
CA ILE A 221 -18.86 5.20 0.48
C ILE A 221 -19.68 5.56 -0.76
N LEU A 222 -19.10 6.34 -1.69
CA LEU A 222 -19.80 6.70 -2.93
C LEU A 222 -20.21 5.47 -3.76
N LYS A 223 -19.32 4.47 -3.86
CA LYS A 223 -19.60 3.22 -4.56
C LYS A 223 -20.77 2.48 -3.92
N MET A 224 -20.79 2.35 -2.60
CA MET A 224 -21.90 1.69 -1.90
C MET A 224 -23.22 2.43 -2.10
N LEU A 225 -23.23 3.76 -1.98
CA LEU A 225 -24.44 4.56 -2.22
C LEU A 225 -24.95 4.43 -3.66
N ARG A 226 -24.04 4.35 -4.63
CA ARG A 226 -24.37 4.10 -6.03
C ARG A 226 -24.91 2.68 -6.27
N LEU A 227 -24.31 1.67 -5.64
CA LEU A 227 -24.78 0.27 -5.71
C LEU A 227 -26.20 0.12 -5.14
N TRP A 228 -26.55 0.89 -4.11
CA TRP A 228 -27.92 0.96 -3.58
C TRP A 228 -28.87 1.84 -4.41
N GLY A 229 -28.41 2.44 -5.52
CA GLY A 229 -29.24 3.30 -6.37
C GLY A 229 -29.62 4.63 -5.74
N LEU A 230 -28.89 5.09 -4.71
CA LEU A 230 -29.14 6.35 -4.01
C LEU A 230 -28.44 7.54 -4.65
N VAL A 231 -27.47 7.29 -5.53
CA VAL A 231 -26.72 8.30 -6.29
C VAL A 231 -26.79 7.95 -7.77
N ASP A 232 -27.43 8.83 -8.55
CA ASP A 232 -27.70 8.67 -9.99
C ASP A 232 -26.80 9.53 -10.89
N PHE A 233 -25.88 10.31 -10.30
CA PHE A 233 -24.93 11.14 -11.02
C PHE A 233 -23.47 10.67 -10.86
N ASP A 234 -22.61 11.17 -11.73
CA ASP A 234 -21.17 10.87 -11.69
C ASP A 234 -20.41 11.82 -10.79
N VAL A 235 -19.71 11.25 -9.82
CA VAL A 235 -18.86 11.98 -8.88
C VAL A 235 -17.40 11.73 -9.24
N GLU A 236 -16.61 12.79 -9.27
CA GLU A 236 -15.14 12.72 -9.26
C GLU A 236 -14.63 13.19 -7.89
N ILE A 237 -13.46 12.69 -7.49
CA ILE A 237 -12.84 13.06 -6.21
C ILE A 237 -11.62 13.91 -6.51
N PHE A 238 -11.64 15.15 -6.02
CA PHE A 238 -10.49 16.04 -5.96
C PHE A 238 -9.55 15.57 -4.86
N VAL A 239 -8.33 15.18 -5.24
CA VAL A 239 -7.29 14.72 -4.32
C VAL A 239 -6.26 15.84 -4.11
N PRO A 240 -6.22 16.46 -2.93
CA PRO A 240 -5.31 17.57 -2.67
C PRO A 240 -3.86 17.11 -2.53
N HIS A 241 -2.96 17.91 -3.12
CA HIS A 241 -1.51 17.69 -3.03
C HIS A 241 -0.84 18.53 -1.93
N ASP A 242 -1.56 19.51 -1.36
CA ASP A 242 -1.08 20.27 -0.20
C ASP A 242 -1.10 19.41 1.07
N VAL A 243 -0.60 19.91 2.20
CA VAL A 243 -0.41 19.13 3.43
C VAL A 243 -1.67 19.06 4.33
N GLN A 244 -2.64 19.94 4.14
CA GLN A 244 -3.73 20.16 5.10
C GLN A 244 -5.12 19.83 4.55
N SER A 245 -5.36 20.00 3.26
CA SER A 245 -6.65 19.78 2.65
C SER A 245 -7.03 18.30 2.68
N LEU A 246 -8.35 18.10 2.70
CA LEU A 246 -9.00 16.80 2.68
C LEU A 246 -9.55 16.52 1.27
N PRO A 247 -9.65 15.25 0.87
CA PRO A 247 -10.31 14.86 -0.38
C PRO A 247 -11.75 15.37 -0.44
N ARG A 248 -12.19 15.85 -1.61
CA ARG A 248 -13.54 16.39 -1.80
C ARG A 248 -14.19 15.84 -3.04
N GLY A 249 -15.49 15.60 -3.00
CA GLY A 249 -16.24 15.14 -4.16
C GLY A 249 -16.76 16.32 -4.96
N TYR A 250 -16.88 16.16 -6.27
CA TYR A 250 -17.58 17.12 -7.13
C TYR A 250 -18.33 16.40 -8.25
N HIS A 251 -19.39 17.04 -8.74
CA HIS A 251 -20.18 16.51 -9.85
C HIS A 251 -19.36 16.56 -11.15
N LYS A 252 -19.16 15.41 -11.80
CA LYS A 252 -18.30 15.26 -12.98
C LYS A 252 -18.65 16.19 -14.14
N GLN A 253 -19.94 16.49 -14.35
CA GLN A 253 -20.37 17.41 -15.41
C GLN A 253 -19.93 18.86 -15.18
N LYS A 254 -19.55 19.22 -13.94
CA LYS A 254 -19.02 20.54 -13.58
C LYS A 254 -17.50 20.56 -13.48
N ALA A 255 -16.82 19.50 -13.94
CA ALA A 255 -15.36 19.43 -13.97
C ALA A 255 -14.78 20.59 -14.79
N LYS A 256 -13.76 21.24 -14.23
CA LYS A 256 -12.90 22.18 -14.96
C LYS A 256 -11.66 21.46 -15.45
N GLU A 257 -11.03 22.00 -16.49
CA GLU A 257 -9.77 21.44 -17.00
C GLU A 257 -8.67 21.40 -15.91
N SER A 258 -8.66 22.36 -14.99
CA SER A 258 -7.77 22.40 -13.82
C SER A 258 -7.94 21.21 -12.87
N ASP A 259 -9.12 20.60 -12.84
CA ASP A 259 -9.46 19.56 -11.88
C ASP A 259 -8.89 18.21 -12.31
N HIS A 260 -8.65 18.01 -13.62
CA HIS A 260 -8.13 16.75 -14.16
C HIS A 260 -6.79 16.32 -13.56
N VAL A 261 -5.94 17.27 -13.16
CA VAL A 261 -4.64 16.98 -12.52
C VAL A 261 -4.82 16.37 -11.12
N HIS A 262 -5.98 16.59 -10.50
CA HIS A 262 -6.29 16.18 -9.14
C HIS A 262 -7.21 14.96 -9.06
N VAL A 263 -7.66 14.45 -10.21
CA VAL A 263 -8.47 13.22 -10.29
C VAL A 263 -7.55 12.02 -10.19
N MET A 264 -7.79 11.18 -9.18
CA MET A 264 -7.02 9.96 -8.99
C MET A 264 -7.73 8.77 -9.66
N THR A 265 -6.99 8.02 -10.46
CA THR A 265 -7.45 6.77 -11.07
C THR A 265 -7.22 5.59 -10.13
N SER A 266 -7.80 4.45 -10.47
CA SER A 266 -7.61 3.21 -9.70
C SER A 266 -6.14 2.79 -9.65
N GLN A 267 -5.43 2.91 -10.77
CA GLN A 267 -3.99 2.61 -10.81
C GLN A 267 -3.19 3.63 -9.99
N THR A 268 -3.44 4.93 -10.16
CA THR A 268 -2.65 5.94 -9.44
C THR A 268 -2.90 5.92 -7.94
N LEU A 269 -4.13 5.60 -7.48
CA LEU A 269 -4.40 5.37 -6.06
C LEU A 269 -3.57 4.21 -5.51
N LEU A 270 -3.56 3.05 -6.17
CA LEU A 270 -2.82 1.88 -5.67
C LEU A 270 -1.31 2.15 -5.66
N VAL A 271 -0.78 2.79 -6.72
CA VAL A 271 0.62 3.22 -6.75
C VAL A 271 0.92 4.18 -5.61
N GLU A 272 0.07 5.17 -5.37
CA GLU A 272 0.23 6.15 -4.29
C GLU A 272 0.22 5.48 -2.91
N ILE A 273 -0.69 4.53 -2.67
CA ILE A 273 -0.73 3.75 -1.42
C ILE A 273 0.58 3.00 -1.20
N LEU A 274 1.06 2.30 -2.24
CA LEU A 274 2.27 1.49 -2.14
C LEU A 274 3.53 2.35 -2.04
N ARG A 275 3.60 3.49 -2.75
CA ARG A 275 4.71 4.44 -2.65
C ARG A 275 4.79 5.08 -1.26
N ASN A 276 3.65 5.51 -0.71
CA ASN A 276 3.60 6.01 0.67
C ASN A 276 4.14 4.97 1.68
N LEU A 277 3.80 3.68 1.51
CA LEU A 277 4.33 2.60 2.32
C LEU A 277 5.82 2.38 2.09
N LYS A 278 6.26 2.32 0.83
CA LYS A 278 7.66 2.18 0.45
C LYS A 278 8.52 3.30 1.04
N ASP A 279 8.11 4.56 0.91
CA ASP A 279 8.81 5.73 1.45
C ASP A 279 8.89 5.68 2.98
N ALA A 280 7.77 5.39 3.65
CA ALA A 280 7.71 5.36 5.11
C ALA A 280 8.48 4.19 5.72
N LEU A 281 8.61 3.08 4.99
CA LEU A 281 9.21 1.84 5.45
C LEU A 281 10.59 1.59 4.83
N TRP A 282 11.09 2.47 3.97
CA TRP A 282 12.43 2.36 3.41
C TRP A 282 13.47 2.40 4.55
N PRO A 283 14.40 1.45 4.66
CA PRO A 283 15.37 1.42 5.77
C PRO A 283 16.35 2.61 5.82
N PHE A 284 16.59 3.25 4.67
CA PHE A 284 17.66 4.25 4.51
C PHE A 284 17.08 5.68 4.45
N GLN A 285 16.64 6.20 5.60
CA GLN A 285 15.90 7.49 5.70
C GLN A 285 16.77 8.71 6.05
N HIS A 286 18.06 8.52 6.34
CA HIS A 286 18.89 9.56 6.97
C HIS A 286 19.39 10.65 6.00
N ASP A 287 19.36 10.39 4.69
CA ASP A 287 19.65 11.39 3.67
C ASP A 287 18.36 11.77 2.91
N TYR A 288 18.03 13.05 2.89
CA TYR A 288 16.90 13.58 2.12
C TYR A 288 17.31 13.98 0.69
N ALA A 289 18.61 14.06 0.39
CA ALA A 289 19.17 14.42 -0.89
C ALA A 289 19.30 13.19 -1.80
N GLY A 290 18.20 12.86 -2.48
CA GLY A 290 18.18 11.87 -3.55
C GLY A 290 17.04 10.86 -3.41
N SER A 291 16.92 10.02 -4.44
CA SER A 291 15.91 8.95 -4.50
C SER A 291 16.17 7.87 -3.46
N LEU A 292 15.12 7.08 -3.16
CA LEU A 292 15.24 5.92 -2.28
C LEU A 292 16.34 4.94 -2.74
N PHE A 293 16.45 4.75 -4.06
CA PHE A 293 17.50 3.94 -4.67
C PHE A 293 18.88 4.44 -4.30
N LEU A 294 19.17 5.74 -4.51
CA LEU A 294 20.49 6.29 -4.21
C LEU A 294 20.86 6.14 -2.74
N ARG A 295 19.88 6.31 -1.83
CA ARG A 295 20.11 6.08 -0.39
C ARG A 295 20.51 4.64 -0.10
N ALA A 296 19.85 3.68 -0.73
CA ALA A 296 20.20 2.26 -0.60
C ALA A 296 21.54 1.93 -1.31
N ALA A 297 21.82 2.56 -2.45
CA ALA A 297 23.08 2.39 -3.18
C ALA A 297 24.28 2.93 -2.38
N ARG A 298 24.13 4.06 -1.67
CA ARG A 298 25.15 4.54 -0.71
C ARG A 298 25.37 3.56 0.42
N ALA A 299 24.28 3.04 1.00
CA ALA A 299 24.36 2.00 2.02
C ALA A 299 25.07 0.72 1.52
N ALA A 300 24.95 0.42 0.23
CA ALA A 300 25.64 -0.69 -0.45
C ALA A 300 27.05 -0.34 -0.98
N ASN A 301 27.58 0.86 -0.72
CA ASN A 301 28.83 1.36 -1.27
C ASN A 301 28.91 1.33 -2.82
N CYS A 302 27.78 1.49 -3.50
CA CYS A 302 27.70 1.52 -4.97
C CYS A 302 27.88 2.93 -5.55
N ILE A 303 28.32 3.92 -4.76
CA ILE A 303 28.53 5.32 -5.17
C ILE A 303 29.92 5.77 -4.71
N ASP A 304 30.62 6.58 -5.53
CA ASP A 304 31.98 7.05 -5.19
C ASP A 304 31.99 7.99 -3.99
N ARG A 305 32.91 7.72 -3.06
CA ARG A 305 33.08 8.40 -1.75
C ARG A 305 33.57 9.85 -1.85
N SER A 306 33.51 10.47 -3.02
CA SER A 306 34.47 11.51 -3.36
C SER A 306 34.22 12.88 -2.73
N ASN A 307 33.09 13.17 -2.04
CA ASN A 307 32.86 14.54 -1.51
C ASN A 307 31.88 14.70 -0.30
N ILE A 308 31.62 13.70 0.55
CA ILE A 308 30.70 13.89 1.70
C ILE A 308 31.41 13.58 3.03
N ASP A 309 31.75 14.66 3.75
CA ASP A 309 32.26 14.70 5.12
C ASP A 309 31.29 14.03 6.12
N GLU A 310 31.87 13.42 7.16
CA GLU A 310 31.31 12.95 8.45
C GLU A 310 29.99 12.12 8.51
N ASP A 311 29.00 12.30 7.63
CA ASP A 311 27.71 11.57 7.62
C ASP A 311 27.84 10.09 7.17
N SER A 312 28.95 9.73 6.52
CA SER A 312 29.22 8.38 6.00
C SER A 312 29.32 7.30 7.08
N GLY A 313 29.69 7.66 8.31
CA GLY A 313 29.80 6.71 9.43
C GLY A 313 28.44 6.21 9.90
N PHE A 314 27.44 7.09 9.91
CA PHE A 314 26.08 6.76 10.35
C PHE A 314 25.35 5.90 9.31
N GLU A 315 25.49 6.21 8.03
CA GLU A 315 24.91 5.42 6.94
C GLU A 315 25.51 4.01 6.86
N LEU A 316 26.84 3.90 6.95
CA LEU A 316 27.53 2.61 6.98
C LEU A 316 27.15 1.81 8.23
N ALA A 317 27.04 2.45 9.39
CA ALA A 317 26.55 1.83 10.60
C ALA A 317 25.09 1.40 10.48
N SER A 318 24.24 2.19 9.80
CA SER A 318 22.83 1.85 9.52
C SER A 318 22.71 0.67 8.56
N ALA A 319 23.54 0.63 7.51
CA ALA A 319 23.61 -0.46 6.54
C ALA A 319 24.10 -1.75 7.20
N LYS A 320 25.23 -1.69 7.92
CA LYS A 320 25.76 -2.83 8.69
C LYS A 320 24.80 -3.28 9.77
N ALA A 321 24.14 -2.35 10.45
CA ALA A 321 23.15 -2.70 11.45
C ALA A 321 21.88 -3.28 10.80
N ALA A 322 21.43 -2.80 9.63
CA ALA A 322 20.32 -3.40 8.89
C ALA A 322 20.67 -4.82 8.40
N GLN A 323 21.88 -5.01 7.87
CA GLN A 323 22.39 -6.32 7.46
C GLN A 323 22.52 -7.28 8.66
N HIS A 324 23.12 -6.83 9.76
CA HIS A 324 23.25 -7.60 11.01
C HIS A 324 21.88 -7.94 11.62
N ARG A 325 20.92 -7.01 11.52
CA ARG A 325 19.52 -7.18 11.93
C ARG A 325 18.78 -8.21 11.07
N LEU A 326 18.97 -8.18 9.76
CA LEU A 326 18.46 -9.21 8.85
C LEU A 326 19.04 -10.59 9.19
N GLN A 327 20.36 -10.67 9.39
CA GLN A 327 21.06 -11.92 9.69
C GLN A 327 20.69 -12.52 11.06
N ARG A 328 20.41 -11.68 12.07
CA ARG A 328 20.03 -12.15 13.41
C ARG A 328 18.53 -12.30 13.61
N GLY A 329 17.72 -11.96 12.61
CA GLY A 329 16.28 -11.79 12.79
C GLY A 329 16.00 -10.83 13.94
N VAL A 330 16.72 -9.70 14.03
CA VAL A 330 16.46 -8.61 14.99
C VAL A 330 15.90 -7.44 14.19
N TRP A 331 14.68 -7.09 14.51
CA TRP A 331 13.75 -6.41 13.62
C TRP A 331 13.86 -4.91 13.81
N THR A 332 13.96 -4.12 12.73
CA THR A 332 14.01 -2.67 12.88
C THR A 332 12.68 -2.17 13.45
N SER A 333 12.77 -1.30 14.45
CA SER A 333 11.66 -0.43 14.82
C SER A 333 11.30 0.40 13.59
N VAL A 334 10.00 0.54 13.32
CA VAL A 334 9.38 1.38 12.29
C VAL A 334 10.08 2.74 12.09
N ARG A 335 10.68 3.30 13.15
CA ARG A 335 11.42 4.58 13.11
C ARG A 335 12.70 4.57 12.29
N PHE A 336 13.19 3.40 11.88
CA PHE A 336 14.39 3.22 11.05
C PHE A 336 14.09 2.39 9.78
N GLY A 337 12.82 2.37 9.34
CA GLY A 337 12.32 1.57 8.24
C GLY A 337 12.16 0.07 8.56
N ASP A 338 11.67 -0.70 7.60
CA ASP A 338 11.38 -2.14 7.68
C ASP A 338 11.67 -2.81 6.33
N MET A 339 12.73 -3.60 6.28
CA MET A 339 13.19 -4.23 5.03
C MET A 339 12.13 -5.17 4.41
N ARG A 340 11.34 -5.88 5.22
CA ARG A 340 10.38 -6.87 4.70
C ARG A 340 9.21 -6.18 4.04
N ARG A 341 8.70 -5.15 4.70
CA ARG A 341 7.60 -4.35 4.15
C ARG A 341 8.07 -3.49 2.99
N ALA A 342 9.33 -3.01 2.99
CA ALA A 342 9.92 -2.34 1.84
C ALA A 342 10.03 -3.28 0.62
N LEU A 343 10.55 -4.50 0.81
CA LEU A 343 10.56 -5.54 -0.23
C LEU A 343 9.14 -5.85 -0.72
N SER A 344 8.19 -6.13 0.19
CA SER A 344 6.80 -6.40 -0.18
C SER A 344 6.15 -5.25 -0.95
N ALA A 345 6.40 -3.99 -0.56
CA ALA A 345 5.91 -2.82 -1.27
C ALA A 345 6.48 -2.73 -2.69
N CYS A 346 7.78 -2.97 -2.87
CA CYS A 346 8.43 -3.04 -4.19
C CYS A 346 7.85 -4.17 -5.05
N GLU A 347 7.67 -5.38 -4.51
CA GLU A 347 7.07 -6.51 -5.24
C GLU A 347 5.66 -6.17 -5.73
N ARG A 348 4.84 -5.54 -4.86
CA ARG A 348 3.48 -5.09 -5.22
C ARG A 348 3.50 -3.98 -6.27
N LEU A 349 4.45 -3.06 -6.22
CA LEU A 349 4.63 -2.02 -7.24
C LEU A 349 5.04 -2.61 -8.60
N ILE A 350 5.96 -3.58 -8.60
CA ILE A 350 6.35 -4.34 -9.81
C ILE A 350 5.13 -5.07 -10.39
N LEU A 351 4.30 -5.71 -9.54
CA LEU A 351 3.07 -6.38 -9.97
C LEU A 351 2.02 -5.43 -10.59
N LEU A 352 2.00 -4.16 -10.20
CA LEU A 352 1.13 -3.17 -10.85
C LEU A 352 1.63 -2.77 -12.25
N ASN A 353 2.90 -3.05 -12.58
CA ASN A 353 3.56 -2.79 -13.85
C ASN A 353 3.43 -1.33 -14.31
N THR A 354 3.84 -0.39 -13.45
CA THR A 354 3.67 1.05 -13.71
C THR A 354 4.95 1.81 -13.97
N ASP A 355 6.07 1.38 -13.35
CA ASP A 355 7.35 2.08 -13.43
C ASP A 355 8.48 1.04 -13.35
N ALA A 356 9.37 1.04 -14.35
CA ALA A 356 10.50 0.11 -14.41
C ALA A 356 11.48 0.32 -13.26
N LYS A 357 11.58 1.54 -12.70
CA LYS A 357 12.47 1.85 -11.57
C LYS A 357 12.21 0.98 -10.34
N GLU A 358 11.00 0.45 -10.21
CA GLU A 358 10.65 -0.46 -9.11
C GLU A 358 11.47 -1.77 -9.15
N LEU A 359 11.89 -2.24 -10.34
CA LEU A 359 12.77 -3.40 -10.50
C LEU A 359 14.17 -3.13 -9.94
N ARG A 360 14.73 -1.94 -10.23
CA ARG A 360 16.02 -1.49 -9.71
C ARG A 360 15.97 -1.31 -8.19
N ASP A 361 14.92 -0.68 -7.70
CA ASP A 361 14.73 -0.44 -6.28
C ASP A 361 14.56 -1.75 -5.50
N TYR A 362 13.86 -2.73 -6.07
CA TYR A 362 13.81 -4.08 -5.51
C TYR A 362 15.18 -4.77 -5.54
N SER A 363 15.90 -4.66 -6.66
CA SER A 363 17.22 -5.28 -6.85
C SER A 363 18.24 -4.82 -5.80
N ILE A 364 18.30 -3.52 -5.46
CA ILE A 364 19.23 -3.04 -4.43
C ILE A 364 18.86 -3.55 -3.03
N LEU A 365 17.56 -3.68 -2.71
CA LEU A 365 17.14 -4.28 -1.44
C LEU A 365 17.50 -5.78 -1.37
N LEU A 366 17.34 -6.51 -2.48
CA LEU A 366 17.77 -7.90 -2.59
C LEU A 366 19.28 -8.06 -2.38
N TYR A 367 20.08 -7.18 -3.01
CA TYR A 367 21.53 -7.14 -2.83
C TYR A 367 21.90 -6.97 -1.35
N LEU A 368 21.28 -6.00 -0.67
CA LEU A 368 21.51 -5.73 0.75
C LEU A 368 21.06 -6.89 1.67
N CYS A 369 20.12 -7.72 1.21
CA CYS A 369 19.69 -8.93 1.90
C CYS A 369 20.56 -10.17 1.56
N GLY A 370 21.54 -10.05 0.67
CA GLY A 370 22.39 -11.16 0.23
C GLY A 370 21.76 -12.08 -0.83
N PHE A 371 20.66 -11.67 -1.45
CA PHE A 371 20.02 -12.38 -2.57
C PHE A 371 20.64 -11.91 -3.90
N TYR A 372 21.93 -12.19 -4.10
CA TYR A 372 22.70 -11.64 -5.21
C TYR A 372 22.24 -12.14 -6.58
N GLU A 373 21.94 -13.43 -6.72
CA GLU A 373 21.45 -13.99 -7.99
C GLU A 373 20.15 -13.30 -8.43
N GLN A 374 19.19 -13.19 -7.52
CA GLN A 374 17.89 -12.60 -7.81
C GLN A 374 18.01 -11.08 -7.99
N SER A 375 18.88 -10.43 -7.21
CA SER A 375 19.21 -9.01 -7.42
C SER A 375 19.70 -8.77 -8.85
N LEU A 376 20.60 -9.61 -9.37
CA LEU A 376 21.12 -9.50 -10.73
C LEU A 376 20.05 -9.76 -11.79
N GLU A 377 19.17 -10.74 -11.59
CA GLU A 377 18.04 -11.01 -12.49
C GLU A 377 17.12 -9.80 -12.62
N PHE A 378 16.69 -9.22 -11.50
CA PHE A 378 15.82 -8.03 -11.50
C PHE A 378 16.52 -6.79 -12.07
N LEU A 379 17.83 -6.65 -11.90
CA LEU A 379 18.59 -5.53 -12.47
C LEU A 379 18.74 -5.66 -13.99
N LYS A 380 18.90 -6.88 -14.51
CA LYS A 380 18.89 -7.15 -15.96
C LYS A 380 17.51 -6.84 -16.55
N LEU A 381 16.43 -7.28 -15.90
CA LEU A 381 15.06 -6.94 -16.30
C LEU A 381 14.83 -5.42 -16.33
N TYR A 382 15.37 -4.69 -15.36
CA TYR A 382 15.33 -3.23 -15.37
C TYR A 382 16.03 -2.64 -16.61
N GLN A 383 17.23 -3.10 -16.94
CA GLN A 383 17.97 -2.63 -18.11
C GLN A 383 17.25 -2.95 -19.42
N ASP A 384 16.66 -4.15 -19.55
CA ASP A 384 15.91 -4.55 -20.74
C ASP A 384 14.62 -3.72 -20.92
N THR A 385 14.03 -3.26 -19.81
CA THR A 385 12.81 -2.45 -19.82
C THR A 385 13.11 -0.96 -19.99
N LYS A 386 14.34 -0.51 -19.68
CA LYS A 386 14.75 0.89 -19.77
C LYS A 386 14.76 1.33 -21.24
N ASN A 387 13.95 2.33 -21.56
CA ASN A 387 13.94 2.88 -22.92
C ASN A 387 15.27 3.58 -23.22
N PRO A 388 15.87 3.40 -24.41
CA PRO A 388 17.11 4.07 -24.78
C PRO A 388 16.97 5.61 -24.86
N SER A 389 15.74 6.14 -24.93
CA SER A 389 15.47 7.58 -24.87
C SER A 389 15.67 8.20 -23.48
N GLU A 390 15.64 7.41 -22.40
CA GLU A 390 15.91 7.89 -21.03
C GLU A 390 17.42 8.04 -20.74
N GLN A 391 18.29 7.49 -21.59
CA GLN A 391 19.76 7.57 -21.45
C GLN A 391 20.33 8.96 -21.79
N GLN A 392 19.53 9.87 -22.35
CA GLN A 392 19.95 11.22 -22.74
C GLN A 392 19.36 12.30 -21.82
N SER A 393 19.14 11.97 -20.54
CA SER A 393 18.67 12.94 -19.55
C SER A 393 19.83 13.84 -19.10
N VAL A 394 19.62 15.16 -19.10
CA VAL A 394 20.58 16.15 -18.56
C VAL A 394 20.48 16.26 -17.03
N ASP A 395 19.60 15.48 -16.39
CA ASP A 395 19.42 15.53 -14.95
C ASP A 395 20.59 14.82 -14.24
N ALA A 396 21.34 15.60 -13.45
CA ALA A 396 22.45 15.11 -12.65
C ALA A 396 22.03 13.97 -11.71
N LEU A 397 20.78 13.98 -11.22
CA LEU A 397 20.28 12.93 -10.34
C LEU A 397 20.11 11.60 -11.08
N VAL A 398 19.57 11.62 -12.30
CA VAL A 398 19.41 10.42 -13.14
C VAL A 398 20.76 9.85 -13.53
N ASN A 399 21.73 10.71 -13.84
CA ASN A 399 23.10 10.25 -14.15
C ASN A 399 23.77 9.55 -12.94
N LEU A 400 23.54 10.05 -11.72
CA LEU A 400 24.01 9.38 -10.50
C LEU A 400 23.30 8.04 -10.27
N GLU A 401 22.00 7.97 -10.58
CA GLU A 401 21.26 6.71 -10.49
C GLU A 401 21.78 5.68 -11.49
N ASP A 402 22.09 6.08 -12.71
CA ASP A 402 22.61 5.21 -13.75
C ASP A 402 24.02 4.69 -13.42
N ASP A 403 24.92 5.56 -12.94
CA ASP A 403 26.23 5.17 -12.42
C ASP A 403 26.12 4.14 -11.28
N ALA A 404 25.19 4.38 -10.34
CA ALA A 404 24.95 3.45 -9.24
C ALA A 404 24.39 2.10 -9.70
N VAL A 405 23.56 2.08 -10.75
CA VAL A 405 23.09 0.83 -11.39
C VAL A 405 24.23 0.06 -12.03
N GLU A 406 25.10 0.73 -12.78
CA GLU A 406 26.25 0.11 -13.43
C GLU A 406 27.20 -0.49 -12.39
N LYS A 407 27.52 0.27 -11.33
CA LYS A 407 28.37 -0.20 -10.23
C LYS A 407 27.78 -1.40 -9.51
N LEU A 408 26.48 -1.37 -9.20
CA LEU A 408 25.78 -2.51 -8.61
C LEU A 408 25.87 -3.75 -9.52
N MET A 409 25.68 -3.57 -10.83
CA MET A 409 25.77 -4.66 -11.79
C MET A 409 27.18 -5.25 -11.89
N VAL A 410 28.22 -4.41 -11.93
CA VAL A 410 29.62 -4.86 -11.89
C VAL A 410 29.87 -5.68 -10.64
N ARG A 411 29.45 -5.19 -9.47
CA ARG A 411 29.64 -5.89 -8.19
C ARG A 411 28.93 -7.24 -8.15
N LEU A 412 27.68 -7.30 -8.60
CA LEU A 412 26.92 -8.56 -8.70
C LEU A 412 27.56 -9.56 -9.66
N ASN A 413 28.10 -9.11 -10.79
CA ASN A 413 28.81 -9.98 -11.72
C ASN A 413 30.11 -10.52 -11.10
N LEU A 414 30.87 -9.70 -10.38
CA LEU A 414 32.07 -10.15 -9.66
C LEU A 414 31.72 -11.20 -8.61
N ILE A 415 30.69 -10.97 -7.79
CA ILE A 415 30.20 -11.94 -6.80
C ILE A 415 29.77 -13.26 -7.49
N SER A 416 29.11 -13.17 -8.64
CA SER A 416 28.66 -14.35 -9.39
C SER A 416 29.83 -15.18 -9.96
N MET A 417 31.01 -14.58 -10.13
CA MET A 417 32.22 -15.27 -10.57
C MET A 417 32.94 -15.99 -9.42
N GLU A 418 32.65 -15.66 -8.16
CA GLU A 418 33.23 -16.32 -6.99
C GLU A 418 32.38 -17.54 -6.56
N GLU A 419 33.02 -18.71 -6.44
CA GLU A 419 32.35 -19.93 -5.97
C GLU A 419 31.92 -19.80 -4.50
N GLY A 420 30.64 -20.02 -4.21
CA GLY A 420 30.10 -20.14 -2.84
C GLY A 420 29.28 -18.95 -2.32
N TRP A 421 29.11 -17.88 -3.10
CA TRP A 421 28.32 -16.69 -2.72
C TRP A 421 26.90 -16.64 -3.29
N SER A 422 26.53 -17.61 -4.12
CA SER A 422 25.25 -17.67 -4.84
C SER A 422 24.01 -17.81 -3.93
N ARG A 423 24.15 -18.33 -2.70
CA ARG A 423 23.03 -18.45 -1.75
C ARG A 423 23.46 -18.21 -0.31
N PRO A 424 22.62 -17.56 0.51
CA PRO A 424 22.77 -17.64 1.96
C PRO A 424 22.71 -19.11 2.38
N SER A 425 23.81 -19.67 2.87
CA SER A 425 23.78 -20.99 3.50
C SER A 425 23.18 -20.82 4.90
N PHE A 426 21.86 -21.00 5.01
CA PHE A 426 21.09 -20.83 6.25
C PHE A 426 21.54 -21.74 7.43
N ALA A 427 22.50 -22.65 7.20
CA ALA A 427 23.11 -23.52 8.21
C ALA A 427 24.52 -23.08 8.65
N ARG A 428 25.10 -22.01 8.08
CA ARG A 428 26.37 -21.46 8.56
C ARG A 428 26.07 -20.34 9.53
N ASN A 429 26.45 -20.55 10.80
CA ASN A 429 26.73 -19.45 11.72
C ASN A 429 27.73 -18.51 11.02
N PHE A 430 27.25 -17.44 10.40
CA PHE A 430 28.04 -16.34 9.82
C PHE A 430 28.68 -15.48 10.94
N LEU A 431 29.22 -16.15 11.95
CA LEU A 431 30.03 -15.53 13.00
C LEU A 431 31.46 -15.48 12.47
N GLY A 432 31.84 -14.31 11.96
CA GLY A 432 33.24 -13.89 11.96
C GLY A 432 34.01 -14.11 10.66
N ASN A 433 33.57 -13.51 9.56
CA ASN A 433 34.53 -12.96 8.61
C ASN A 433 33.98 -11.64 8.06
N ASP A 434 34.55 -10.53 8.55
CA ASP A 434 34.33 -9.15 8.08
C ASP A 434 34.92 -8.89 6.68
N SER A 435 35.04 -9.93 5.85
CA SER A 435 35.50 -9.83 4.48
C SER A 435 34.28 -9.83 3.56
N GLU A 436 33.69 -8.65 3.32
CA GLU A 436 33.04 -8.42 2.03
C GLU A 436 34.06 -8.78 0.92
N PRO A 437 33.67 -9.49 -0.15
CA PRO A 437 34.49 -9.48 -1.35
C PRO A 437 34.46 -8.05 -1.89
N TRP A 438 35.67 -7.55 -2.11
CA TRP A 438 36.08 -6.17 -2.36
C TRP A 438 35.28 -5.49 -3.47
#